data_AF-A0A2E4G138-F1
#
_entry.id   AF-A0A2E4G138-F1
#
_cell.length_a   1.000
_cell.length_b   1.000
_cell.length_c   1.000
_cell.angle_alpha   90.00
_cell.angle_beta   90.00
_cell.angle_gamma   90.00
#
_symmetry.space_group_name_H-M   'P 1'
#
loop_
_entity.id
_entity.type
_entity.pdbx_description
1 polymer ?
#
loop_
_entity_poly.entity_id
_entity_poly.type
_entity_poly.pdbx_seq_one_letter_code
_entity_poly.pdbx_strand_id
1 'polypeptide(L)'
;MAYTPINNPLVEDFDALTVLPDSTEDDTGKIELIYPFEDKSNEGLNEKRSPLFLNDPSNINKKFEYNPETGEYNYSQKLGERDYRAPSKMSLDEYLKYDMEQANRDFWRKKSSAETLNESEGFRPQINVKGKLFDRIFGGNVIDIRPQGSAELSFGLNISRRDNPIIPERQRRTTNFDFKQKIQLNVVGNIGEKLRLQTNFNTEATFDFENQMKLEYTGYEDEIIQKIEAGNVSLPLQSSLITGSQTLFGVKTELQFGRLRVTSIFSQEKGEKKEINLSGGAQVREFEKSASEYDENQHFFLSHLFREAYESNLANPPRVTSRINITALEVYVTNTRAAFNNTRNILGFLDLGNDRRIYNPSVVNRNNQARAADNAANDLYANLAEGFPQANEVRNFNNADAILQQQGLISGSDYERLENAVLLSPNEYTFNKELGYISLNRTLNPQDVLAV
;
A
#
# COMPACT_ATOMS: atom_id res chain seq x y z
N MET A 1 42.19 -62.45 -7.06
CA MET A 1 42.38 -63.33 -8.24
C MET A 1 41.15 -64.24 -8.34
N ALA A 2 40.52 -64.26 -9.52
CA ALA A 2 39.70 -65.32 -10.13
C ALA A 2 38.62 -66.11 -9.32
N TYR A 3 37.35 -65.94 -9.73
CA TYR A 3 36.41 -66.97 -10.25
C TYR A 3 36.89 -68.45 -10.21
N THR A 4 36.16 -69.52 -9.84
CA THR A 4 34.74 -69.98 -9.99
C THR A 4 34.50 -71.17 -8.98
N PRO A 5 33.54 -72.12 -9.14
CA PRO A 5 32.17 -72.16 -8.57
C PRO A 5 31.92 -73.40 -7.66
N ILE A 6 30.73 -73.56 -7.08
CA ILE A 6 30.28 -74.86 -6.52
C ILE A 6 28.87 -75.20 -7.02
N ASN A 7 28.76 -76.43 -7.52
CA ASN A 7 27.60 -77.08 -8.11
C ASN A 7 26.51 -77.46 -7.10
N ASN A 8 25.30 -77.54 -7.65
CA ASN A 8 24.05 -78.06 -7.10
C ASN A 8 24.10 -79.58 -6.78
N PRO A 9 23.24 -80.09 -5.89
CA PRO A 9 22.77 -81.47 -5.95
C PRO A 9 21.28 -81.58 -6.35
N LEU A 10 20.97 -82.74 -6.93
CA LEU A 10 19.74 -83.21 -7.58
C LEU A 10 18.62 -83.56 -6.56
N VAL A 11 17.37 -83.09 -6.73
CA VAL A 11 16.14 -83.76 -7.23
C VAL A 11 15.61 -84.95 -6.40
N GLU A 12 14.39 -84.83 -5.85
CA GLU A 12 13.40 -85.93 -5.78
C GLU A 12 11.94 -85.40 -5.72
N ASP A 13 11.07 -86.02 -6.53
CA ASP A 13 9.70 -85.68 -6.91
C ASP A 13 8.62 -85.87 -5.83
N PHE A 14 7.52 -85.10 -5.92
CA PHE A 14 6.16 -85.63 -5.74
C PHE A 14 5.16 -84.93 -6.66
N ASP A 15 4.31 -85.77 -7.26
CA ASP A 15 3.44 -85.56 -8.42
C ASP A 15 2.37 -84.47 -8.34
N ALA A 16 2.26 -83.81 -9.48
CA ALA A 16 1.12 -83.21 -10.16
C ALA A 16 -0.32 -83.46 -9.63
N LEU A 17 -1.08 -82.36 -9.50
CA LEU A 17 -2.45 -82.29 -9.99
C LEU A 17 -2.44 -81.54 -11.32
N THR A 18 -2.89 -82.24 -12.36
CA THR A 18 -2.87 -81.87 -13.77
C THR A 18 -3.76 -80.67 -14.07
N VAL A 19 -3.15 -79.56 -14.50
CA VAL A 19 -3.85 -78.55 -15.31
C VAL A 19 -3.72 -79.01 -16.76
N LEU A 20 -4.85 -79.22 -17.44
CA LEU A 20 -4.89 -79.54 -18.86
C LEU A 20 -4.12 -78.44 -19.63
N PRO A 21 -3.27 -78.79 -20.60
CA PRO A 21 -2.64 -77.79 -21.47
C PRO A 21 -3.76 -77.08 -22.24
N ASP A 22 -3.89 -75.77 -22.03
CA ASP A 22 -4.70 -74.93 -22.90
C ASP A 22 -4.02 -74.91 -24.27
N SER A 23 -4.58 -75.67 -25.19
CA SER A 23 -4.19 -75.73 -26.58
C SER A 23 -4.61 -74.45 -27.27
N THR A 24 -3.82 -73.40 -27.09
CA THR A 24 -3.70 -72.35 -28.10
C THR A 24 -2.24 -72.30 -28.50
N GLU A 25 -1.97 -72.97 -29.63
CA GLU A 25 -0.81 -72.69 -30.47
C GLU A 25 -0.69 -71.17 -30.66
N ASP A 26 0.55 -70.67 -30.73
CA ASP A 26 0.91 -69.31 -31.12
C ASP A 26 0.16 -68.92 -32.42
N ASP A 27 -1.02 -68.31 -32.27
CA ASP A 27 -1.82 -67.83 -33.39
C ASP A 27 -1.79 -66.30 -33.43
N THR A 28 -1.39 -65.81 -34.60
CA THR A 28 -1.28 -64.41 -35.05
C THR A 28 -0.08 -63.61 -34.53
N GLY A 29 0.71 -63.11 -35.48
CA GLY A 29 1.99 -62.43 -35.26
C GLY A 29 1.92 -61.25 -34.31
N LYS A 30 3.03 -60.96 -33.64
CA LYS A 30 3.25 -59.73 -32.88
C LYS A 30 3.04 -58.52 -33.79
N ILE A 31 1.83 -57.98 -33.81
CA ILE A 31 1.51 -56.70 -34.42
C ILE A 31 2.09 -55.65 -33.49
N GLU A 32 3.20 -55.03 -33.88
CA GLU A 32 3.65 -53.79 -33.24
C GLU A 32 2.65 -52.68 -33.60
N LEU A 33 1.80 -52.35 -32.63
CA LEU A 33 0.89 -51.23 -32.76
C LEU A 33 1.73 -49.94 -32.83
N ILE A 34 1.37 -49.04 -33.74
CA ILE A 34 1.95 -47.68 -33.83
C ILE A 34 1.85 -46.97 -32.45
N TYR A 35 0.84 -47.32 -31.67
CA TYR A 35 0.69 -46.95 -30.27
C TYR A 35 0.52 -48.23 -29.43
N PRO A 36 1.60 -48.78 -28.85
CA PRO A 36 1.51 -49.97 -28.00
C PRO A 36 0.72 -49.63 -26.73
N PHE A 37 -0.20 -50.51 -26.34
CA PHE A 37 -0.86 -50.43 -25.04
C PHE A 37 -0.08 -51.29 -24.04
N GLU A 38 0.37 -50.69 -22.95
CA GLU A 38 0.82 -51.45 -21.79
C GLU A 38 -0.40 -51.73 -20.91
N ASP A 39 -0.85 -52.98 -20.88
CA ASP A 39 -1.91 -53.36 -19.95
C ASP A 39 -1.32 -53.55 -18.55
N LYS A 40 -1.20 -52.44 -17.80
CA LYS A 40 -0.86 -52.43 -16.37
C LYS A 40 -2.02 -52.90 -15.49
N SER A 41 -2.84 -53.83 -15.96
CA SER A 41 -4.10 -54.25 -15.35
C SER A 41 -3.94 -54.86 -13.96
N ASN A 42 -2.77 -55.40 -13.63
CA ASN A 42 -2.47 -55.97 -12.31
C ASN A 42 -1.80 -54.99 -11.34
N GLU A 43 -1.53 -53.74 -11.73
CA GLU A 43 -0.89 -52.73 -10.87
C GLU A 43 -1.89 -51.99 -9.95
N GLY A 44 -3.03 -52.62 -9.62
CA GLY A 44 -3.89 -52.28 -8.47
C GLY A 44 -4.54 -50.90 -8.44
N LEU A 45 -4.05 -49.91 -9.16
CA LEU A 45 -4.43 -48.51 -9.07
C LEU A 45 -4.64 -48.01 -10.48
N ASN A 46 -5.82 -47.44 -10.71
CA ASN A 46 -6.17 -46.97 -12.04
C ASN A 46 -5.49 -45.61 -12.29
N GLU A 47 -4.37 -45.64 -13.02
CA GLU A 47 -3.80 -44.45 -13.62
C GLU A 47 -4.77 -43.95 -14.70
N LYS A 48 -5.34 -42.74 -14.52
CA LYS A 48 -6.20 -42.12 -15.55
C LYS A 48 -5.37 -42.00 -16.84
N ARG A 49 -5.67 -42.86 -17.82
CA ARG A 49 -4.99 -42.88 -19.13
C ARG A 49 -5.34 -41.63 -19.94
N SER A 50 -4.47 -41.29 -20.90
CA SER A 50 -4.73 -40.24 -21.88
C SER A 50 -6.10 -40.44 -22.55
N PRO A 51 -6.85 -39.38 -22.92
CA PRO A 51 -8.12 -39.50 -23.66
C PRO A 51 -8.00 -40.33 -24.96
N LEU A 52 -6.79 -40.46 -25.50
CA LEU A 52 -6.44 -41.34 -26.62
C LEU A 52 -6.72 -42.83 -26.36
N PHE A 53 -6.74 -43.27 -25.10
CA PHE A 53 -6.87 -44.69 -24.73
C PHE A 53 -8.29 -45.13 -24.33
N LEU A 54 -9.30 -44.31 -24.63
CA LEU A 54 -10.71 -44.52 -24.28
C LEU A 54 -10.94 -44.57 -22.75
N ASN A 55 -12.16 -44.25 -22.33
CA ASN A 55 -12.53 -44.34 -20.92
C ASN A 55 -12.97 -45.77 -20.58
N ASP A 56 -12.86 -46.14 -19.31
CA ASP A 56 -13.45 -47.37 -18.81
C ASP A 56 -14.99 -47.37 -19.04
N PRO A 57 -15.59 -48.50 -19.45
CA PRO A 57 -17.02 -48.58 -19.69
C PRO A 57 -17.82 -48.37 -18.40
N SER A 58 -19.02 -47.80 -18.53
CA SER A 58 -19.86 -47.36 -17.42
C SER A 58 -20.37 -48.47 -16.50
N ASN A 59 -20.18 -49.74 -16.88
CA ASN A 59 -20.56 -50.91 -16.10
C ASN A 59 -19.47 -51.35 -15.09
N ILE A 60 -18.30 -50.71 -15.07
CA ILE A 60 -17.23 -50.97 -14.11
C ILE A 60 -17.32 -49.95 -12.96
N ASN A 61 -17.62 -50.45 -11.76
CA ASN A 61 -17.66 -49.64 -10.54
C ASN A 61 -16.37 -49.78 -9.76
N LYS A 62 -15.73 -48.65 -9.41
CA LYS A 62 -14.49 -48.61 -8.63
C LYS A 62 -14.81 -48.09 -7.23
N LYS A 63 -14.41 -48.81 -6.18
CA LYS A 63 -14.69 -48.42 -4.79
C LYS A 63 -13.49 -48.68 -3.89
N PHE A 64 -13.20 -47.70 -3.01
CA PHE A 64 -12.33 -47.88 -1.86
C PHE A 64 -13.18 -48.26 -0.65
N GLU A 65 -12.79 -49.31 0.06
CA GLU A 65 -13.48 -49.80 1.25
C GLU A 65 -12.48 -49.98 2.39
N TYR A 66 -12.71 -49.28 3.49
CA TYR A 66 -11.85 -49.33 4.67
C TYR A 66 -12.10 -50.61 5.46
N ASN A 67 -11.03 -51.35 5.78
CA ASN A 67 -11.09 -52.51 6.65
C ASN A 67 -10.67 -52.13 8.09
N PRO A 68 -11.61 -52.09 9.06
CA PRO A 68 -11.33 -51.67 10.43
C PRO A 68 -10.44 -52.64 11.23
N GLU A 69 -10.30 -53.90 10.80
CA GLU A 69 -9.48 -54.89 11.51
C GLU A 69 -7.99 -54.81 11.13
N THR A 70 -7.70 -54.43 9.88
CA THR A 70 -6.32 -54.34 9.36
C THR A 70 -5.82 -52.91 9.21
N GLY A 71 -6.71 -51.91 9.27
CA GLY A 71 -6.38 -50.50 9.07
C GLY A 71 -6.05 -50.15 7.60
N GLU A 72 -6.30 -51.07 6.67
CA GLU A 72 -6.00 -50.93 5.24
C GLU A 72 -7.24 -50.54 4.44
N TYR A 73 -7.03 -49.86 3.31
CA TYR A 73 -8.04 -49.56 2.31
C TYR A 73 -7.97 -50.57 1.18
N ASN A 74 -9.07 -51.27 0.94
CA ASN A 74 -9.21 -52.19 -0.18
C ASN A 74 -9.79 -51.44 -1.39
N TYR A 75 -9.06 -51.42 -2.49
CA TYR A 75 -9.53 -50.93 -3.77
C TYR A 75 -10.06 -52.09 -4.61
N SER A 76 -11.33 -52.02 -4.99
CA SER A 76 -12.02 -53.04 -5.79
C SER A 76 -12.61 -52.44 -7.06
N GLN A 77 -12.55 -53.20 -8.17
CA GLN A 77 -13.21 -52.88 -9.44
C GLN A 77 -14.24 -53.98 -9.71
N LYS A 78 -15.53 -53.65 -9.65
CA LYS A 78 -16.63 -54.61 -9.80
C LYS A 78 -17.35 -54.42 -11.13
N LEU A 79 -17.60 -55.52 -11.83
CA LEU A 79 -18.50 -55.61 -12.97
C LEU A 79 -19.77 -56.33 -12.51
N GLY A 80 -20.80 -55.56 -12.16
CA GLY A 80 -21.96 -56.08 -11.42
C GLY A 80 -21.53 -56.62 -10.06
N GLU A 81 -21.73 -57.91 -9.82
CA GLU A 81 -21.37 -58.61 -8.57
C GLU A 81 -20.00 -59.32 -8.62
N ARG A 82 -19.34 -59.34 -9.79
CA ARG A 82 -18.04 -60.02 -9.94
C ARG A 82 -16.91 -59.01 -9.89
N ASP A 83 -15.84 -59.35 -9.19
CA ASP A 83 -14.60 -58.58 -9.24
C ASP A 83 -14.01 -58.69 -10.64
N TYR A 84 -13.91 -57.56 -11.33
CA TYR A 84 -13.35 -57.45 -12.67
C TYR A 84 -11.83 -57.65 -12.65
N ARG A 85 -11.18 -57.29 -11.55
CA ARG A 85 -9.73 -57.42 -11.31
C ARG A 85 -9.45 -57.74 -9.85
N ALA A 86 -8.25 -58.27 -9.57
CA ALA A 86 -7.82 -58.55 -8.21
C ALA A 86 -7.83 -57.26 -7.36
N PRO A 87 -8.42 -57.29 -6.16
CA PRO A 87 -8.43 -56.13 -5.29
C PRO A 87 -7.01 -55.80 -4.82
N SER A 88 -6.70 -54.51 -4.78
CA SER A 88 -5.43 -54.00 -4.24
C SER A 88 -5.66 -53.46 -2.84
N LYS A 89 -4.67 -53.59 -1.97
CA LYS A 89 -4.71 -53.05 -0.61
C LYS A 89 -3.68 -51.95 -0.49
N MET A 90 -4.03 -50.90 0.26
CA MET A 90 -3.12 -49.82 0.59
C MET A 90 -3.23 -49.47 2.06
N SER A 91 -2.12 -49.01 2.64
CA SER A 91 -2.12 -48.40 3.95
C SER A 91 -2.85 -47.04 3.93
N LEU A 92 -3.18 -46.51 5.11
CA LEU A 92 -3.78 -45.16 5.23
C LEU A 92 -2.89 -44.08 4.60
N ASP A 93 -1.58 -44.15 4.81
CA ASP A 93 -0.63 -43.15 4.30
C ASP A 93 -0.57 -43.18 2.75
N GLU A 94 -0.62 -44.36 2.15
CA GLU A 94 -0.68 -44.54 0.70
C GLU A 94 -2.00 -44.03 0.11
N TYR A 95 -3.12 -44.28 0.79
CA TYR A 95 -4.43 -43.74 0.39
C TYR A 95 -4.43 -42.21 0.41
N LEU A 96 -3.94 -41.60 1.49
CA LEU A 96 -3.86 -40.14 1.63
C LEU A 96 -2.98 -39.52 0.53
N LYS A 97 -1.84 -40.17 0.23
CA LYS A 97 -0.97 -39.72 -0.86
C LYS A 97 -1.67 -39.81 -2.22
N TYR A 98 -2.35 -40.92 -2.50
CA TYR A 98 -3.12 -41.12 -3.73
C TYR A 98 -4.24 -40.07 -3.90
N ASP A 99 -5.02 -39.84 -2.85
CA ASP A 99 -6.12 -38.88 -2.84
C ASP A 99 -5.61 -37.44 -3.07
N MET A 100 -4.52 -37.05 -2.41
CA MET A 100 -3.88 -35.75 -2.59
C MET A 100 -3.38 -35.55 -4.02
N GLU A 101 -2.72 -36.56 -4.60
CA GLU A 101 -2.26 -36.50 -5.99
C GLU A 101 -3.44 -36.39 -6.98
N GLN A 102 -4.53 -37.12 -6.72
CA GLN A 102 -5.72 -37.07 -7.56
C GLN A 102 -6.42 -35.70 -7.48
N ALA A 103 -6.56 -35.15 -6.28
CA ALA A 103 -7.11 -33.82 -6.06
C ALA A 103 -6.28 -32.74 -6.78
N ASN A 104 -4.95 -32.81 -6.72
CA ASN A 104 -4.05 -31.91 -7.44
C ASN A 104 -4.24 -32.00 -8.96
N ARG A 105 -4.29 -33.21 -9.52
CA ARG A 105 -4.53 -33.42 -10.96
C ARG A 105 -5.89 -32.87 -11.40
N ASP A 106 -6.94 -33.14 -10.64
CA ASP A 106 -8.28 -32.65 -10.95
C ASP A 106 -8.39 -31.12 -10.81
N PHE A 107 -7.67 -30.50 -9.87
CA PHE A 107 -7.54 -29.05 -9.75
C PHE A 107 -6.91 -28.42 -11.01
N TRP A 108 -5.75 -28.93 -11.45
CA TRP A 108 -5.08 -28.43 -12.65
C TRP A 108 -5.90 -28.62 -13.92
N ARG A 109 -6.63 -29.74 -14.04
CA ARG A 109 -7.54 -29.98 -15.16
C ARG A 109 -8.70 -28.98 -15.17
N LYS A 110 -9.35 -28.73 -14.03
CA LYS A 110 -10.42 -27.71 -13.92
C LYS A 110 -9.90 -26.32 -14.26
N LYS A 111 -8.70 -25.97 -13.77
CA LYS A 111 -8.05 -24.69 -14.08
C LYS A 111 -7.77 -24.54 -15.58
N SER A 112 -7.19 -25.55 -16.21
CA SER A 112 -6.95 -25.55 -17.66
C SER A 112 -8.24 -25.50 -18.50
N SER A 113 -9.30 -26.19 -18.09
CA SER A 113 -10.61 -26.09 -18.77
C SER A 113 -11.28 -24.72 -18.58
N ALA A 114 -11.00 -24.03 -17.48
CA ALA A 114 -11.48 -22.67 -17.25
C ALA A 114 -10.69 -21.64 -18.07
N GLU A 115 -9.39 -21.87 -18.32
CA GLU A 115 -8.58 -21.05 -19.21
C GLU A 115 -9.03 -21.17 -20.68
N THR A 116 -9.39 -22.36 -21.17
CA THR A 116 -9.89 -22.52 -22.55
C THR A 116 -11.28 -21.90 -22.78
N LEU A 117 -12.09 -21.76 -21.73
CA LEU A 117 -13.33 -20.97 -21.75
C LEU A 117 -13.08 -19.46 -21.87
N ASN A 118 -11.91 -18.96 -21.46
CA ASN A 118 -11.53 -17.56 -21.64
C ASN A 118 -10.94 -17.26 -23.04
N GLU A 119 -10.42 -18.27 -23.75
CA GLU A 119 -9.86 -18.13 -25.10
C GLU A 119 -10.91 -18.30 -26.22
N SER A 120 -12.07 -18.88 -25.92
CA SER A 120 -13.15 -19.08 -26.90
C SER A 120 -14.10 -17.87 -26.92
N GLU A 121 -13.90 -16.99 -27.92
CA GLU A 121 -14.77 -15.86 -28.31
C GLU A 121 -15.26 -14.93 -27.18
N GLY A 122 -14.79 -13.67 -27.20
CA GLY A 122 -15.25 -12.64 -26.27
C GLY A 122 -16.78 -12.64 -26.08
N PHE A 123 -17.20 -12.74 -24.81
CA PHE A 123 -18.58 -12.84 -24.37
C PHE A 123 -19.43 -11.72 -24.98
N ARG A 124 -20.25 -12.06 -25.98
CA ARG A 124 -21.14 -11.16 -26.73
C ARG A 124 -22.55 -11.74 -26.77
N PRO A 125 -23.30 -11.73 -25.66
CA PRO A 125 -24.65 -12.26 -25.65
C PRO A 125 -25.56 -11.41 -26.55
N GLN A 126 -26.20 -12.05 -27.52
CA GLN A 126 -27.28 -11.45 -28.30
C GLN A 126 -28.61 -12.00 -27.79
N ILE A 127 -29.41 -11.14 -27.16
CA ILE A 127 -30.73 -11.51 -26.64
C ILE A 127 -31.79 -10.95 -27.59
N ASN A 128 -32.67 -11.80 -28.09
CA ASN A 128 -33.78 -11.39 -28.94
C ASN A 128 -35.10 -11.40 -28.14
N VAL A 129 -35.69 -10.22 -27.92
CA VAL A 129 -36.92 -10.07 -27.14
C VAL A 129 -38.14 -10.16 -28.07
N LYS A 130 -39.01 -11.15 -27.86
CA LYS A 130 -40.23 -11.31 -28.67
C LYS A 130 -41.31 -10.30 -28.24
N GLY A 131 -41.54 -9.24 -29.01
CA GLY A 131 -42.70 -8.37 -28.82
C GLY A 131 -42.77 -7.14 -29.73
N LYS A 132 -43.94 -6.90 -30.36
CA LYS A 132 -44.18 -5.71 -31.22
C LYS A 132 -44.07 -4.37 -30.48
N LEU A 133 -44.33 -4.38 -29.17
CA LEU A 133 -44.21 -3.20 -28.30
C LEU A 133 -42.75 -2.79 -28.08
N PHE A 134 -41.86 -3.77 -27.96
CA PHE A 134 -40.43 -3.55 -27.77
C PHE A 134 -39.82 -2.93 -29.03
N ASP A 135 -40.12 -3.54 -30.18
CA ASP A 135 -39.72 -3.05 -31.50
C ASP A 135 -40.16 -1.59 -31.75
N ARG A 136 -41.42 -1.25 -31.40
CA ARG A 136 -41.95 0.11 -31.56
C ARG A 136 -41.21 1.16 -30.71
N ILE A 137 -40.74 0.80 -29.52
CA ILE A 137 -40.10 1.73 -28.59
C ILE A 137 -38.59 1.84 -28.86
N PHE A 138 -37.94 0.73 -29.22
CA PHE A 138 -36.48 0.62 -29.32
C PHE A 138 -35.94 0.52 -30.76
N GLY A 139 -36.81 0.42 -31.77
CA GLY A 139 -36.39 0.32 -33.17
C GLY A 139 -35.71 -1.01 -33.52
N GLY A 140 -36.00 -2.07 -32.77
CA GLY A 140 -35.44 -3.40 -32.98
C GLY A 140 -35.56 -4.28 -31.73
N ASN A 141 -35.46 -5.59 -31.92
CA ASN A 141 -35.59 -6.58 -30.83
C ASN A 141 -34.24 -7.17 -30.38
N VAL A 142 -33.14 -6.71 -30.96
CA VAL A 142 -31.79 -7.21 -30.67
C VAL A 142 -31.16 -6.39 -29.56
N ILE A 143 -30.68 -7.08 -28.54
CA ILE A 143 -29.85 -6.53 -27.48
C ILE A 143 -28.44 -7.04 -27.68
N ASP A 144 -27.50 -6.15 -28.03
CA ASP A 144 -26.07 -6.43 -28.19
C ASP A 144 -25.30 -5.79 -27.03
N ILE A 145 -24.80 -6.60 -26.11
CA ILE A 145 -24.02 -6.13 -24.96
C ILE A 145 -22.59 -6.64 -25.10
N ARG A 146 -21.63 -5.70 -25.03
CA ARG A 146 -20.19 -5.94 -25.18
C ARG A 146 -19.47 -5.49 -23.91
N PRO A 147 -19.36 -6.36 -22.89
CA PRO A 147 -18.50 -6.09 -21.73
C PRO A 147 -17.03 -6.35 -22.11
N GLN A 148 -16.15 -5.49 -21.64
CA GLN A 148 -14.71 -5.54 -21.82
C GLN A 148 -14.01 -5.17 -20.50
N GLY A 149 -12.88 -5.80 -20.22
CA GLY A 149 -12.08 -5.52 -19.02
C GLY A 149 -11.89 -6.76 -18.15
N SER A 150 -11.59 -6.56 -16.88
CA SER A 150 -11.25 -7.60 -15.92
C SER A 150 -11.89 -7.34 -14.57
N ALA A 151 -12.26 -8.40 -13.86
CA ALA A 151 -12.67 -8.35 -12.47
C ALA A 151 -11.83 -9.35 -11.68
N GLU A 152 -11.08 -8.85 -10.70
CA GLU A 152 -10.29 -9.64 -9.77
C GLU A 152 -10.89 -9.52 -8.36
N LEU A 153 -11.00 -10.66 -7.69
CA LEU A 153 -11.43 -10.76 -6.30
C LEU A 153 -10.31 -11.44 -5.51
N SER A 154 -9.72 -10.74 -4.55
CA SER A 154 -8.69 -11.30 -3.68
C SER A 154 -9.23 -11.47 -2.27
N PHE A 155 -9.05 -12.68 -1.73
CA PHE A 155 -9.39 -13.03 -0.37
C PHE A 155 -8.11 -13.36 0.39
N GLY A 156 -7.90 -12.73 1.53
CA GLY A 156 -6.74 -12.95 2.39
C GLY A 156 -7.15 -13.04 3.85
N LEU A 157 -6.38 -13.81 4.64
CA LEU A 157 -6.54 -13.83 6.09
C LEU A 157 -5.22 -13.35 6.70
N ASN A 158 -5.22 -12.17 7.29
CA ASN A 158 -4.04 -11.61 7.95
C ASN A 158 -4.11 -11.90 9.46
N ILE A 159 -3.24 -12.78 9.95
CA ILE A 159 -3.10 -13.08 11.36
C ILE A 159 -1.82 -12.43 11.85
N SER A 160 -1.95 -11.40 12.68
CA SER A 160 -0.82 -10.72 13.30
C SER A 160 -0.78 -11.06 14.80
N ARG A 161 0.41 -11.37 15.30
CA ARG A 161 0.68 -11.52 16.73
C ARG A 161 1.70 -10.47 17.17
N ARG A 162 1.37 -9.71 18.21
CA ARG A 162 2.27 -8.73 18.84
C ARG A 162 2.56 -9.16 20.27
N ASP A 163 3.80 -9.56 20.53
CA ASP A 163 4.26 -9.96 21.86
C ASP A 163 4.65 -8.74 22.72
N ASN A 164 3.76 -7.74 22.76
CA ASN A 164 3.93 -6.61 23.68
C ASN A 164 3.23 -6.96 25.01
N PRO A 165 3.98 -7.03 26.13
CA PRO A 165 3.42 -7.39 27.43
C PRO A 165 2.36 -6.39 27.94
N ILE A 166 2.42 -5.14 27.50
CA ILE A 166 1.45 -4.07 27.85
C ILE A 166 0.07 -4.36 27.25
N ILE A 167 0.00 -5.11 26.14
CA ILE A 167 -1.25 -5.48 25.50
C ILE A 167 -1.82 -6.72 26.19
N PRO A 168 -3.12 -6.76 26.55
CA PRO A 168 -3.77 -7.95 27.08
C PRO A 168 -3.61 -9.15 26.15
N GLU A 169 -3.39 -10.36 26.68
CA GLU A 169 -3.12 -11.58 25.90
C GLU A 169 -4.17 -11.83 24.79
N ARG A 170 -5.44 -11.56 25.09
CA ARG A 170 -6.55 -11.71 24.14
C ARG A 170 -6.51 -10.75 22.94
N GLN A 171 -5.79 -9.63 23.07
CA GLN A 171 -5.60 -8.62 22.01
C GLN A 171 -4.23 -8.72 21.35
N ARG A 172 -3.34 -9.60 21.83
CA ARG A 172 -2.02 -9.83 21.20
C ARG A 172 -2.14 -10.52 19.85
N ARG A 173 -3.21 -11.27 19.60
CA ARG A 173 -3.49 -11.91 18.31
C ARG A 173 -4.72 -11.29 17.66
N THR A 174 -4.53 -10.65 16.51
CA THR A 174 -5.60 -10.06 15.70
C THR A 174 -5.69 -10.79 14.37
N THR A 175 -6.89 -11.26 14.01
CA THR A 175 -7.17 -11.91 12.73
C THR A 175 -8.08 -10.99 11.92
N ASN A 176 -7.58 -10.50 10.79
CA ASN A 176 -8.33 -9.64 9.87
C ASN A 176 -8.60 -10.39 8.57
N PHE A 177 -9.86 -10.46 8.17
CA PHE A 177 -10.24 -10.93 6.84
C PHE A 177 -10.09 -9.76 5.86
N ASP A 178 -9.24 -9.95 4.85
CA ASP A 178 -8.99 -8.99 3.80
C ASP A 178 -9.74 -9.42 2.53
N PHE A 179 -10.66 -8.58 2.08
CA PHE A 179 -11.43 -8.78 0.86
C PHE A 179 -11.24 -7.55 -0.03
N LYS A 180 -10.54 -7.72 -1.14
CA LYS A 180 -10.33 -6.66 -2.13
C LYS A 180 -10.96 -7.03 -3.45
N GLN A 181 -11.63 -6.05 -4.04
CA GLN A 181 -12.23 -6.15 -5.36
C GLN A 181 -11.49 -5.18 -6.27
N LYS A 182 -11.03 -5.67 -7.43
CA LYS A 182 -10.46 -4.85 -8.49
C LYS A 182 -11.26 -5.08 -9.75
N ILE A 183 -12.24 -4.22 -9.99
CA ILE A 183 -13.10 -4.28 -11.16
C ILE A 183 -12.69 -3.15 -12.09
N GLN A 184 -12.30 -3.51 -13.31
CA GLN A 184 -12.05 -2.60 -14.42
C GLN A 184 -12.95 -3.04 -15.56
N LEU A 185 -14.07 -2.36 -15.76
CA LEU A 185 -15.13 -2.80 -16.64
C LEU A 185 -15.56 -1.65 -17.57
N ASN A 186 -15.51 -1.90 -18.87
CA ASN A 186 -16.13 -1.07 -19.89
C ASN A 186 -17.26 -1.88 -20.56
N VAL A 187 -18.49 -1.39 -20.52
CA VAL A 187 -19.61 -2.06 -21.18
C VAL A 187 -20.26 -1.11 -22.17
N VAL A 188 -20.40 -1.57 -23.40
CA VAL A 188 -21.21 -0.93 -24.43
C VAL A 188 -22.37 -1.84 -24.78
N GLY A 189 -23.59 -1.37 -24.58
CA GLY A 189 -24.82 -2.08 -24.92
C GLY A 189 -25.66 -1.28 -25.93
N ASN A 190 -26.08 -1.91 -27.03
CA ASN A 190 -27.07 -1.36 -27.94
C ASN A 190 -28.34 -2.21 -27.85
N ILE A 191 -29.47 -1.55 -27.61
CA ILE A 191 -30.80 -2.16 -27.52
C ILE A 191 -31.63 -1.58 -28.67
N GLY A 192 -31.83 -2.40 -29.70
CA GLY A 192 -32.39 -1.95 -30.98
C GLY A 192 -31.52 -0.87 -31.62
N GLU A 193 -32.17 0.11 -32.25
CA GLU A 193 -31.53 1.26 -32.90
C GLU A 193 -31.53 2.51 -32.00
N LYS A 194 -32.42 2.55 -30.99
CA LYS A 194 -32.70 3.77 -30.24
C LYS A 194 -32.06 3.87 -28.87
N LEU A 195 -31.63 2.78 -28.23
CA LEU A 195 -31.12 2.83 -26.86
C LEU A 195 -29.67 2.33 -26.79
N ARG A 196 -28.79 3.17 -26.27
CA ARG A 196 -27.37 2.90 -26.08
C ARG A 196 -26.96 3.09 -24.63
N LEU A 197 -26.36 2.06 -24.04
CA LEU A 197 -25.76 2.07 -22.71
C LEU A 197 -24.24 2.08 -22.87
N GLN A 198 -23.58 3.01 -22.20
CA GLN A 198 -22.13 3.05 -22.06
C GLN A 198 -21.81 3.17 -20.58
N THR A 199 -21.04 2.23 -20.04
CA THR A 199 -20.57 2.32 -18.65
C THR A 199 -19.09 2.00 -18.60
N ASN A 200 -18.35 2.82 -17.84
CA ASN A 200 -16.97 2.63 -17.48
C ASN A 200 -16.90 2.65 -15.95
N PHE A 201 -16.41 1.56 -15.38
CA PHE A 201 -16.35 1.36 -13.95
C PHE A 201 -14.98 0.80 -13.55
N ASN A 202 -14.27 1.56 -12.73
CA ASN A 202 -12.99 1.22 -12.15
C ASN A 202 -13.06 1.41 -10.61
N THR A 203 -12.91 0.33 -9.86
CA THR A 203 -12.89 0.38 -8.39
C THR A 203 -11.61 0.98 -7.82
N GLU A 204 -10.54 1.06 -8.63
CA GLU A 204 -9.26 1.66 -8.26
C GLU A 204 -9.11 3.10 -8.81
N ALA A 205 -10.18 3.69 -9.34
CA ALA A 205 -10.17 5.07 -9.81
C ALA A 205 -9.78 6.05 -8.68
N THR A 206 -8.88 6.98 -8.97
CA THR A 206 -8.52 8.05 -8.01
C THR A 206 -9.58 9.15 -8.00
N PHE A 207 -10.25 9.36 -9.14
CA PHE A 207 -11.26 10.40 -9.30
C PHE A 207 -12.63 9.82 -9.67
N ASP A 208 -13.69 10.35 -9.06
CA ASP A 208 -15.08 9.91 -9.29
C ASP A 208 -15.55 10.12 -10.74
N PHE A 209 -14.94 11.02 -11.50
CA PHE A 209 -15.30 11.28 -12.90
C PHE A 209 -14.82 10.19 -13.87
N GLU A 210 -13.90 9.31 -13.45
CA GLU A 210 -13.46 8.16 -14.24
C GLU A 210 -14.57 7.10 -14.32
N ASN A 211 -15.39 7.02 -13.28
CA ASN A 211 -16.56 6.17 -13.23
C ASN A 211 -17.74 6.85 -13.93
N GLN A 212 -18.02 6.41 -15.16
CA GLN A 212 -19.01 7.03 -16.03
C GLN A 212 -20.10 6.03 -16.39
N MET A 213 -21.34 6.44 -16.27
CA MET A 213 -22.49 5.68 -16.77
C MET A 213 -23.33 6.62 -17.61
N LYS A 214 -23.55 6.30 -18.87
CA LYS A 214 -24.39 7.06 -19.79
C LYS A 214 -25.40 6.12 -20.45
N LEU A 215 -26.67 6.39 -20.23
CA LEU A 215 -27.78 5.80 -20.98
C LEU A 215 -28.30 6.85 -21.95
N GLU A 216 -28.36 6.52 -23.23
CA GLU A 216 -28.76 7.42 -24.30
C GLU A 216 -29.88 6.80 -25.11
N TYR A 217 -31.01 7.48 -25.18
CA TYR A 217 -32.11 7.20 -26.10
C TYR A 217 -32.09 8.22 -27.23
N THR A 218 -32.06 7.77 -28.48
CA THR A 218 -32.16 8.61 -29.67
C THR A 218 -33.45 8.29 -30.42
N GLY A 219 -34.33 9.29 -30.53
CA GLY A 219 -35.53 9.20 -31.36
C GLY A 219 -35.18 9.31 -32.85
N TYR A 220 -36.14 9.00 -33.71
CA TYR A 220 -36.01 9.24 -35.15
C TYR A 220 -36.20 10.73 -35.48
N GLU A 221 -35.82 11.14 -36.69
CA GLU A 221 -35.87 12.55 -37.12
C GLU A 221 -37.27 13.17 -36.98
N ASP A 222 -38.33 12.38 -37.23
CA ASP A 222 -39.72 12.83 -37.17
C ASP A 222 -40.32 12.87 -35.75
N GLU A 223 -39.56 12.46 -34.72
CA GLU A 223 -40.04 12.40 -33.33
C GLU A 223 -39.79 13.70 -32.56
N ILE A 224 -40.76 14.13 -31.73
CA ILE A 224 -40.56 15.32 -30.87
C ILE A 224 -39.39 15.11 -29.91
N ILE A 225 -39.25 13.89 -29.38
CA ILE A 225 -38.17 13.51 -28.47
C ILE A 225 -36.96 13.12 -29.33
N GLN A 226 -35.98 13.99 -29.40
CA GLN A 226 -34.76 13.74 -30.16
C GLN A 226 -33.75 12.94 -29.35
N LYS A 227 -33.56 13.30 -28.08
CA LYS A 227 -32.61 12.62 -27.20
C LYS A 227 -33.04 12.61 -25.74
N ILE A 228 -32.83 11.48 -25.06
CA ILE A 228 -32.89 11.40 -23.59
C ILE A 228 -31.57 10.79 -23.12
N GLU A 229 -30.82 11.51 -22.31
CA GLU A 229 -29.57 11.04 -21.70
C GLU A 229 -29.76 10.93 -20.18
N ALA A 230 -29.28 9.85 -19.58
CA ALA A 230 -29.28 9.67 -18.13
C ALA A 230 -27.91 9.18 -17.62
N GLY A 231 -27.51 9.65 -16.44
CA GLY A 231 -26.19 9.43 -15.86
C GLY A 231 -25.24 10.61 -16.15
N ASN A 232 -24.04 10.34 -16.64
CA ASN A 232 -23.06 11.37 -17.00
C ASN A 232 -23.52 12.11 -18.27
N VAL A 233 -23.93 13.37 -18.08
CA VAL A 233 -24.42 14.27 -19.13
C VAL A 233 -23.59 15.53 -19.18
N SER A 234 -23.64 16.22 -20.31
CA SER A 234 -22.98 17.52 -20.49
C SER A 234 -23.93 18.51 -21.15
N LEU A 235 -23.79 19.79 -20.77
CA LEU A 235 -24.54 20.89 -21.37
C LEU A 235 -23.58 22.00 -21.80
N PRO A 236 -22.82 21.81 -22.90
CA PRO A 236 -22.02 22.91 -23.43
C PRO A 236 -22.95 24.02 -23.93
N LEU A 237 -22.83 25.22 -23.33
CA LEU A 237 -23.53 26.42 -23.75
C LEU A 237 -22.57 27.33 -24.53
N GLN A 238 -23.04 27.93 -25.62
CA GLN A 238 -22.26 28.87 -26.44
C GLN A 238 -22.31 30.31 -25.91
N SER A 239 -22.53 30.50 -24.61
CA SER A 239 -22.63 31.81 -23.97
C SER A 239 -21.36 32.12 -23.17
N SER A 240 -20.88 33.35 -23.25
CA SER A 240 -19.76 33.82 -22.41
C SER A 240 -20.18 34.17 -20.98
N LEU A 241 -21.46 34.50 -20.76
CA LEU A 241 -21.98 34.91 -19.45
C LEU A 241 -22.39 33.72 -18.59
N ILE A 242 -22.91 32.66 -19.22
CA ILE A 242 -23.36 31.45 -18.55
C ILE A 242 -22.61 30.27 -19.16
N THR A 243 -21.56 29.83 -18.49
CA THR A 243 -20.81 28.64 -18.88
C THR A 243 -21.57 27.41 -18.38
N GLY A 244 -22.03 26.56 -19.30
CA GLY A 244 -22.63 25.28 -18.93
C GLY A 244 -21.59 24.28 -18.43
N SER A 245 -21.97 23.42 -17.48
CA SER A 245 -21.08 22.41 -16.89
C SER A 245 -20.96 21.17 -17.79
N GLN A 246 -19.77 20.57 -17.80
CA GLN A 246 -19.44 19.41 -18.64
C GLN A 246 -19.48 18.08 -17.86
N THR A 247 -19.46 18.14 -16.54
CA THR A 247 -19.35 16.96 -15.64
C THR A 247 -20.56 16.90 -14.73
N LEU A 248 -21.73 16.62 -15.32
CA LEU A 248 -23.01 16.56 -14.64
C LEU A 248 -23.47 15.11 -14.52
N PHE A 249 -24.08 14.74 -13.38
CA PHE A 249 -24.76 13.45 -13.22
C PHE A 249 -26.26 13.69 -13.05
N GLY A 250 -27.06 13.24 -14.01
CA GLY A 250 -28.50 13.52 -14.00
C GLY A 250 -29.22 13.04 -15.26
N VAL A 251 -30.34 13.67 -15.56
CA VAL A 251 -31.17 13.39 -16.74
C VAL A 251 -31.21 14.64 -17.62
N LYS A 252 -30.93 14.46 -18.91
CA LYS A 252 -31.02 15.50 -19.94
C LYS A 252 -31.98 15.06 -21.03
N THR A 253 -32.87 15.95 -21.43
CA THR A 253 -33.85 15.72 -22.49
C THR A 253 -33.73 16.79 -23.56
N GLU A 254 -33.74 16.38 -24.83
CA GLU A 254 -33.74 17.25 -26.00
C GLU A 254 -35.03 17.03 -26.78
N LEU A 255 -35.84 18.08 -26.88
CA LEU A 255 -37.11 18.11 -27.59
C LEU A 255 -37.02 19.07 -28.78
N GLN A 256 -37.57 18.68 -29.93
CA GLN A 256 -37.62 19.51 -31.13
C GLN A 256 -39.08 19.73 -31.57
N PHE A 257 -39.50 20.99 -31.61
CA PHE A 257 -40.80 21.43 -32.11
C PHE A 257 -40.62 22.29 -33.36
N GLY A 258 -40.54 21.64 -34.53
CA GLY A 258 -40.25 22.32 -35.79
C GLY A 258 -38.86 22.96 -35.79
N ARG A 259 -38.78 24.30 -35.61
CA ARG A 259 -37.51 25.04 -35.50
C ARG A 259 -37.08 25.35 -34.05
N LEU A 260 -37.95 25.09 -33.08
CA LEU A 260 -37.67 25.33 -31.67
C LEU A 260 -37.03 24.08 -31.04
N ARG A 261 -35.81 24.22 -30.52
CA ARG A 261 -35.13 23.18 -29.74
C ARG A 261 -35.16 23.53 -28.26
N VAL A 262 -35.73 22.63 -27.46
CA VAL A 262 -35.80 22.77 -25.99
C VAL A 262 -34.91 21.68 -25.38
N THR A 263 -33.87 22.09 -24.67
CA THR A 263 -33.00 21.19 -23.90
C THR A 263 -33.23 21.42 -22.42
N SER A 264 -33.67 20.38 -21.71
CA SER A 264 -33.90 20.42 -20.27
C SER A 264 -32.91 19.49 -19.58
N ILE A 265 -32.39 19.90 -18.43
CA ILE A 265 -31.44 19.11 -17.65
C ILE A 265 -31.76 19.21 -16.16
N PHE A 266 -31.77 18.07 -15.49
CA PHE A 266 -31.88 17.95 -14.04
C PHE A 266 -30.71 17.10 -13.56
N SER A 267 -29.73 17.73 -12.91
CA SER A 267 -28.47 17.07 -12.59
C SER A 267 -27.81 17.63 -11.35
N GLN A 268 -26.98 16.80 -10.73
CA GLN A 268 -25.99 17.20 -9.73
C GLN A 268 -24.66 17.48 -10.42
N GLU A 269 -24.05 18.62 -10.11
CA GLU A 269 -22.70 18.94 -10.56
C GLU A 269 -21.68 18.13 -9.74
N LYS A 270 -20.77 17.44 -10.44
CA LYS A 270 -19.70 16.63 -9.84
C LYS A 270 -18.30 17.26 -9.97
N GLY A 271 -18.19 18.40 -10.64
CA GLY A 271 -16.91 19.09 -10.88
C GLY A 271 -16.78 20.37 -10.06
N GLU A 272 -15.54 20.74 -9.73
CA GLU A 272 -15.21 22.05 -9.15
C GLU A 272 -14.58 22.95 -10.21
N LYS A 273 -15.09 24.17 -10.38
CA LYS A 273 -14.52 25.15 -11.29
C LYS A 273 -13.43 25.94 -10.57
N LYS A 274 -12.17 25.75 -10.98
CA LYS A 274 -11.04 26.54 -10.49
C LYS A 274 -10.58 27.53 -11.55
N GLU A 275 -10.63 28.82 -11.22
CA GLU A 275 -10.10 29.89 -12.08
C GLU A 275 -8.65 30.19 -11.65
N ILE A 276 -7.74 30.20 -12.62
CA ILE A 276 -6.33 30.51 -12.40
C ILE A 276 -6.00 31.73 -13.23
N ASN A 277 -5.67 32.84 -12.56
CA ASN A 277 -5.22 34.05 -13.22
C ASN A 277 -3.71 33.95 -13.49
N LEU A 278 -3.36 33.73 -14.75
CA LEU A 278 -1.98 33.73 -15.24
C LEU A 278 -1.64 35.13 -15.74
N SER A 279 -0.78 35.85 -15.03
CA SER A 279 -0.28 37.16 -15.45
C SER A 279 1.18 37.04 -15.87
N GLY A 280 1.51 37.37 -17.12
CA GLY A 280 2.90 37.42 -17.59
C GLY A 280 3.66 36.08 -17.67
N GLY A 281 2.95 34.94 -17.73
CA GLY A 281 3.57 33.61 -17.85
C GLY A 281 3.93 32.95 -16.51
N ALA A 282 3.60 33.57 -15.38
CA ALA A 282 3.73 32.98 -14.06
C ALA A 282 2.36 32.86 -13.37
N GLN A 283 2.22 31.81 -12.54
CA GLN A 283 1.07 31.67 -11.65
C GLN A 283 1.28 32.58 -10.44
N VAL A 284 0.48 33.64 -10.34
CA VAL A 284 0.47 34.51 -9.16
C VAL A 284 -0.42 33.86 -8.10
N ARG A 285 0.13 33.63 -6.91
CA ARG A 285 -0.63 33.20 -5.73
C ARG A 285 -0.61 34.33 -4.72
N GLU A 286 -1.77 34.96 -4.53
CA GLU A 286 -1.95 35.93 -3.46
C GLU A 286 -1.87 35.20 -2.10
N PHE A 287 -1.20 35.83 -1.14
CA PHE A 287 -1.15 35.39 0.24
C PHE A 287 -1.47 36.57 1.13
N GLU A 288 -2.15 36.30 2.24
CA GLU A 288 -2.43 37.26 3.29
C GLU A 288 -1.75 36.75 4.56
N LYS A 289 -1.11 37.66 5.29
CA LYS A 289 -0.41 37.34 6.54
C LYS A 289 -0.72 38.43 7.56
N SER A 290 -1.32 38.03 8.68
CA SER A 290 -1.57 38.97 9.78
C SER A 290 -0.27 39.30 10.53
N ALA A 291 -0.18 40.52 11.07
CA ALA A 291 0.95 40.95 11.90
C ALA A 291 1.11 40.12 13.18
N SER A 292 0.05 39.47 13.65
CA SER A 292 0.09 38.55 14.80
C SER A 292 0.67 37.17 14.47
N GLU A 293 0.74 36.81 13.20
CA GLU A 293 1.23 35.50 12.76
C GLU A 293 2.74 35.53 12.53
N TYR A 294 3.50 35.71 13.60
CA TYR A 294 4.96 35.57 13.56
C TYR A 294 5.37 34.11 13.76
N ASP A 295 6.58 33.77 13.31
CA ASP A 295 7.16 32.44 13.51
C ASP A 295 7.69 32.34 14.95
N GLU A 296 7.00 31.56 15.78
CA GLU A 296 7.32 31.38 17.20
C GLU A 296 8.46 30.34 17.39
N ASN A 297 9.37 30.61 18.35
CA ASN A 297 10.44 29.69 18.75
C ASN A 297 11.33 29.16 17.60
N GLN A 298 11.51 29.98 16.57
CA GLN A 298 12.31 29.64 15.39
C GLN A 298 13.51 30.57 15.19
N HIS A 299 13.39 31.84 15.61
CA HIS A 299 14.40 32.87 15.41
C HIS A 299 14.92 33.39 16.75
N PHE A 300 16.24 33.38 16.94
CA PHE A 300 16.88 33.76 18.20
C PHE A 300 18.05 34.71 17.95
N PHE A 301 18.22 35.71 18.81
CA PHE A 301 19.43 36.52 18.83
C PHE A 301 20.53 35.79 19.61
N LEU A 302 21.78 35.92 19.18
CA LEU A 302 22.90 35.24 19.86
C LEU A 302 23.22 35.84 21.23
N SER A 303 22.93 37.14 21.42
CA SER A 303 23.12 37.83 22.69
C SER A 303 22.30 39.12 22.74
N HIS A 304 22.20 39.73 23.92
CA HIS A 304 21.54 41.02 24.09
C HIS A 304 22.19 42.15 23.29
N LEU A 305 23.50 42.07 23.03
CA LEU A 305 24.21 43.02 22.17
C LEU A 305 23.58 43.10 20.78
N PHE A 306 23.33 41.95 20.16
CA PHE A 306 22.72 41.88 18.84
C PHE A 306 21.27 42.32 18.85
N ARG A 307 20.51 41.94 19.88
CA ARG A 307 19.11 42.35 20.03
C ARG A 307 18.98 43.87 20.11
N GLU A 308 19.78 44.54 20.94
CA GLU A 308 19.70 46.00 21.14
C GLU A 308 20.25 46.79 19.95
N ALA A 309 21.22 46.23 19.22
CA ALA A 309 21.82 46.91 18.08
C ALA A 309 21.07 46.66 16.75
N TYR A 310 20.13 45.71 16.70
CA TYR A 310 19.49 45.23 15.47
C TYR A 310 18.86 46.37 14.65
N GLU A 311 17.97 47.16 15.25
CA GLU A 311 17.26 48.24 14.58
C GLU A 311 18.21 49.35 14.12
N SER A 312 19.23 49.66 14.93
CA SER A 312 20.23 50.67 14.58
C SER A 312 21.12 50.22 13.42
N ASN A 313 21.46 48.93 13.37
CA ASN A 313 22.30 48.35 12.33
C ASN A 313 21.57 48.17 10.99
N LEU A 314 20.22 48.09 11.03
CA LEU A 314 19.36 47.94 9.86
C LEU A 314 18.66 49.24 9.44
N ALA A 315 19.03 50.39 10.02
CA ALA A 315 18.34 51.66 9.80
C ALA A 315 18.38 52.16 8.33
N ASN A 316 19.34 51.69 7.51
CA ASN A 316 19.50 52.13 6.11
C ASN A 316 19.61 50.94 5.14
N PRO A 317 18.52 50.16 4.90
CA PRO A 317 18.54 49.08 3.93
C PRO A 317 18.88 49.60 2.52
N PRO A 318 19.67 48.86 1.71
CA PRO A 318 20.12 47.48 1.92
C PRO A 318 21.44 47.33 2.72
N ARG A 319 22.05 48.42 3.20
CA ARG A 319 23.37 48.36 3.86
C ARG A 319 23.23 48.14 5.37
N VAL A 320 23.81 47.05 5.86
CA VAL A 320 23.94 46.80 7.30
C VAL A 320 25.16 47.55 7.84
N THR A 321 25.01 48.25 8.98
CA THR A 321 26.09 49.09 9.57
C THR A 321 26.82 48.44 10.74
N SER A 322 26.63 47.13 10.94
CA SER A 322 27.31 46.37 11.99
C SER A 322 28.82 46.33 11.77
N ARG A 323 29.58 46.36 12.86
CA ARG A 323 31.06 46.20 12.86
C ARG A 323 31.50 44.81 13.30
N ILE A 324 30.55 43.96 13.66
CA ILE A 324 30.79 42.61 14.17
C ILE A 324 30.63 41.62 13.02
N ASN A 325 31.52 40.63 12.97
CA ASN A 325 31.44 39.54 12.01
C ASN A 325 31.66 38.21 12.74
N ILE A 326 30.63 37.35 12.73
CA ILE A 326 30.68 36.03 13.35
C ILE A 326 31.40 35.05 12.43
N THR A 327 32.48 34.46 12.92
CA THR A 327 33.34 33.54 12.15
C THR A 327 32.96 32.08 12.31
N ALA A 328 32.52 31.68 13.50
CA ALA A 328 32.11 30.32 13.84
C ALA A 328 30.86 30.35 14.73
N LEU A 329 30.01 29.34 14.56
CA LEU A 329 28.81 29.14 15.36
C LEU A 329 28.62 27.63 15.57
N GLU A 330 28.50 27.21 16.81
CA GLU A 330 28.04 25.87 17.18
C GLU A 330 26.67 26.03 17.83
N VAL A 331 25.76 25.08 17.61
CA VAL A 331 24.38 25.21 18.11
C VAL A 331 23.97 23.85 18.63
N TYR A 332 23.61 23.79 19.90
CA TYR A 332 23.22 22.56 20.58
C TYR A 332 21.74 22.61 20.96
N VAL A 333 21.02 21.51 20.72
CA VAL A 333 19.58 21.39 21.01
C VAL A 333 19.28 20.10 21.77
N THR A 334 18.21 20.12 22.58
CA THR A 334 17.64 18.92 23.21
C THR A 334 17.41 17.78 22.22
N ASN A 335 17.84 16.58 22.61
CA ASN A 335 17.74 15.39 21.80
C ASN A 335 16.38 14.69 21.95
N THR A 336 15.41 15.09 21.14
CA THR A 336 14.08 14.47 21.15
C THR A 336 14.02 13.13 20.39
N ARG A 337 15.02 12.83 19.57
CA ARG A 337 15.00 11.67 18.65
C ARG A 337 15.93 10.53 19.07
N ALA A 338 16.47 10.58 20.29
CA ALA A 338 17.47 9.65 20.80
C ALA A 338 18.62 9.39 19.80
N ALA A 339 19.05 10.45 19.10
CA ALA A 339 20.14 10.38 18.14
C ALA A 339 21.47 10.56 18.87
N PHE A 340 22.33 9.54 18.91
CA PHE A 340 23.59 9.57 19.67
C PHE A 340 24.81 10.01 18.84
N ASN A 341 24.60 10.57 17.65
CA ASN A 341 25.71 11.02 16.82
C ASN A 341 26.13 12.44 17.22
N ASN A 342 27.42 12.62 17.55
CA ASN A 342 28.02 13.90 17.93
C ASN A 342 27.28 14.63 19.07
N THR A 343 26.81 13.87 20.07
CA THR A 343 26.16 14.41 21.26
C THR A 343 27.16 14.77 22.34
N ARG A 344 26.86 15.82 23.12
CA ARG A 344 27.66 16.24 24.27
C ARG A 344 26.76 16.62 25.44
N ASN A 345 27.30 16.48 26.65
CA ASN A 345 26.68 17.02 27.84
C ASN A 345 27.06 18.50 27.95
N ILE A 346 26.08 19.37 28.08
CA ILE A 346 26.30 20.83 28.13
C ILE A 346 25.54 21.45 29.30
N LEU A 347 26.07 22.58 29.76
CA LEU A 347 25.40 23.49 30.69
C LEU A 347 25.22 24.82 29.94
N GLY A 348 23.97 25.17 29.64
CA GLY A 348 23.64 26.46 29.04
C GLY A 348 23.38 27.47 30.16
N PHE A 349 23.97 28.66 30.06
CA PHE A 349 23.81 29.73 31.04
C PHE A 349 23.20 30.95 30.37
N LEU A 350 22.21 31.58 31.00
CA LEU A 350 21.54 32.74 30.44
C LEU A 350 22.44 33.98 30.41
N ASP A 351 23.24 34.17 31.46
CA ASP A 351 24.08 35.36 31.65
C ASP A 351 25.50 35.22 31.11
N LEU A 352 25.88 34.07 30.53
CA LEU A 352 27.26 33.86 30.08
C LEU A 352 27.66 34.84 28.97
N GLY A 353 28.75 35.56 29.22
CA GLY A 353 29.33 36.50 28.26
C GLY A 353 28.46 37.72 27.90
N ASN A 354 27.34 37.94 28.61
CA ASN A 354 26.50 39.12 28.42
C ASN A 354 27.20 40.39 28.94
N ASP A 355 27.27 41.41 28.08
CA ASP A 355 27.95 42.68 28.34
C ASP A 355 26.98 43.83 28.66
N ARG A 356 25.67 43.59 28.79
CA ARG A 356 24.67 44.65 28.97
C ARG A 356 23.65 44.30 30.03
N ARG A 357 22.76 43.37 29.71
CA ARG A 357 21.69 42.89 30.59
C ARG A 357 22.15 41.63 31.29
N ILE A 358 22.16 41.67 32.61
CA ILE A 358 22.39 40.53 33.49
C ILE A 358 21.06 40.21 34.18
N TYR A 359 20.65 38.95 34.13
CA TYR A 359 19.41 38.47 34.72
C TYR A 359 19.54 38.27 36.24
N ASN A 360 20.64 37.67 36.71
CA ASN A 360 20.89 37.44 38.14
C ASN A 360 22.11 38.26 38.64
N PRO A 361 21.92 39.55 38.96
CA PRO A 361 23.00 40.43 39.42
C PRO A 361 23.48 40.11 40.85
N SER A 362 22.86 39.17 41.56
CA SER A 362 23.31 38.78 42.89
C SER A 362 24.50 37.82 42.87
N VAL A 363 24.65 37.08 41.77
CA VAL A 363 25.73 36.10 41.55
C VAL A 363 26.69 36.54 40.46
N VAL A 364 26.18 37.24 39.43
CA VAL A 364 26.97 37.65 38.26
C VAL A 364 27.20 39.15 38.26
N ASN A 365 28.46 39.56 38.27
CA ASN A 365 28.86 40.96 38.15
C ASN A 365 29.34 41.26 36.74
N ARG A 366 28.75 42.30 36.16
CA ARG A 366 29.15 42.81 34.85
C ARG A 366 30.48 43.56 34.94
N ASN A 367 31.35 43.34 33.97
CA ASN A 367 32.49 44.22 33.71
C ASN A 367 32.03 45.47 32.93
N ASN A 368 31.98 46.61 33.62
CA ASN A 368 31.53 47.88 33.03
C ASN A 368 32.44 48.42 31.92
N GLN A 369 33.65 47.89 31.77
CA GLN A 369 34.58 48.24 30.71
C GLN A 369 34.36 47.43 29.42
N ALA A 370 33.69 46.29 29.51
CA ALA A 370 33.33 45.50 28.34
C ALA A 370 32.23 46.21 27.51
N ARG A 371 32.39 46.13 26.19
CA ARG A 371 31.51 46.77 25.18
C ARG A 371 31.06 45.78 24.09
N ALA A 372 31.40 44.51 24.25
CA ALA A 372 31.05 43.43 23.35
C ALA A 372 30.73 42.19 24.19
N ALA A 373 29.85 41.34 23.67
CA ALA A 373 29.53 40.05 24.26
C ALA A 373 30.76 39.13 24.11
N ASP A 374 31.35 38.78 25.24
CA ASP A 374 32.58 38.00 25.35
C ASP A 374 32.60 37.35 26.75
N ASN A 375 33.31 36.24 26.91
CA ASN A 375 33.43 35.51 28.18
C ASN A 375 34.03 36.36 29.32
N ALA A 376 34.75 37.44 28.98
CA ALA A 376 35.28 38.41 29.94
C ALA A 376 34.34 39.61 30.22
N ALA A 377 33.16 39.65 29.60
CA ALA A 377 32.19 40.73 29.77
C ALA A 377 31.52 40.71 31.15
N ASN A 378 31.55 39.57 31.83
CA ASN A 378 31.16 39.40 33.22
C ASN A 378 32.08 38.38 33.91
N ASP A 379 31.90 38.22 35.22
CA ASP A 379 32.68 37.32 36.04
C ASP A 379 32.19 35.85 36.00
N LEU A 380 31.05 35.55 35.35
CA LEU A 380 30.46 34.21 35.37
C LEU A 380 31.40 33.14 34.80
N TYR A 381 32.04 33.40 33.66
CA TYR A 381 32.97 32.42 33.07
C TYR A 381 34.17 32.15 33.98
N ALA A 382 34.76 33.20 34.57
CA ALA A 382 35.88 33.07 35.49
C ALA A 382 35.47 32.35 36.79
N ASN A 383 34.26 32.63 37.29
CA ASN A 383 33.70 31.97 38.47
C ASN A 383 33.44 30.48 38.22
N LEU A 384 32.90 30.11 37.04
CA LEU A 384 32.69 28.71 36.64
C LEU A 384 34.00 27.96 36.39
N ALA A 385 35.06 28.65 35.98
CA ALA A 385 36.36 28.03 35.73
C ALA A 385 37.14 27.80 37.03
N GLU A 386 37.27 28.82 37.88
CA GLU A 386 38.14 28.78 39.06
C GLU A 386 37.58 29.53 40.29
N GLY A 387 36.66 30.48 40.12
CA GLY A 387 36.22 31.36 41.21
C GLY A 387 35.23 30.75 42.20
N PHE A 388 34.42 29.77 41.80
CA PHE A 388 33.50 29.09 42.71
C PHE A 388 34.19 27.98 43.52
N PRO A 389 33.80 27.77 44.79
CA PRO A 389 34.19 26.58 45.54
C PRO A 389 33.84 25.32 44.74
N GLN A 390 34.83 24.45 44.53
CA GLN A 390 34.67 23.22 43.75
C GLN A 390 34.27 23.45 42.26
N ALA A 391 34.68 24.57 41.64
CA ALA A 391 34.46 24.85 40.22
C ALA A 391 34.82 23.68 39.26
N ASN A 392 35.85 22.90 39.59
CA ASN A 392 36.23 21.71 38.82
C ASN A 392 35.11 20.66 38.70
N GLU A 393 34.24 20.54 39.69
CA GLU A 393 33.12 19.60 39.69
C GLU A 393 31.94 20.08 38.84
N VAL A 394 31.85 21.39 38.54
CA VAL A 394 30.86 21.91 37.57
C VAL A 394 31.14 21.33 36.17
N ARG A 395 32.41 21.08 35.82
CA ARG A 395 32.79 20.42 34.57
C ARG A 395 32.47 18.92 34.54
N ASN A 396 32.22 18.29 35.69
CA ASN A 396 31.92 16.86 35.81
C ASN A 396 30.44 16.53 35.44
N PHE A 397 29.63 17.55 35.13
CA PHE A 397 28.21 17.49 34.74
C PHE A 397 27.24 16.92 35.79
N ASN A 398 27.55 15.77 36.40
CA ASN A 398 26.69 15.07 37.36
C ASN A 398 26.48 15.83 38.66
N ASN A 399 27.52 16.52 39.15
CA ASN A 399 27.49 17.27 40.41
C ASN A 399 27.26 18.78 40.20
N ALA A 400 27.08 19.22 38.94
CA ALA A 400 27.02 20.64 38.60
C ALA A 400 25.84 21.35 39.30
N ASP A 401 24.65 20.74 39.30
CA ASP A 401 23.44 21.36 39.85
C ASP A 401 23.60 21.74 41.33
N ALA A 402 24.17 20.84 42.14
CA ALA A 402 24.34 21.04 43.58
C ALA A 402 25.28 22.22 43.88
N ILE A 403 26.32 22.39 43.08
CA ILE A 403 27.33 23.45 43.26
C ILE A 403 26.75 24.79 42.80
N LEU A 404 26.12 24.83 41.63
CA LEU A 404 25.53 26.05 41.08
C LEU A 404 24.40 26.58 41.99
N GLN A 405 23.57 25.70 42.55
CA GLN A 405 22.53 26.08 43.50
C GLN A 405 23.09 26.60 44.83
N GLN A 406 24.22 26.07 45.31
CA GLN A 406 24.89 26.61 46.49
C GLN A 406 25.44 28.02 46.28
N GLN A 407 25.78 28.38 45.04
CA GLN A 407 26.19 29.75 44.67
C GLN A 407 25.00 30.69 44.43
N GLY A 408 23.75 30.20 44.54
CA GLY A 408 22.54 31.01 44.36
C GLY A 408 21.99 31.05 42.93
N LEU A 409 22.45 30.16 42.03
CA LEU A 409 21.90 30.01 40.68
C LEU A 409 20.74 29.01 40.65
N ILE A 410 19.68 29.33 39.90
CA ILE A 410 18.45 28.53 39.83
C ILE A 410 18.34 27.81 38.48
N SER A 411 18.18 26.48 38.51
CA SER A 411 17.95 25.66 37.30
C SER A 411 16.64 26.06 36.61
N GLY A 412 16.63 26.10 35.29
CA GLY A 412 15.49 26.51 34.46
C GLY A 412 15.32 28.02 34.31
N SER A 413 16.12 28.84 34.99
CA SER A 413 16.11 30.30 34.83
C SER A 413 17.49 30.89 34.59
N ASP A 414 18.47 30.57 35.44
CA ASP A 414 19.84 31.07 35.31
C ASP A 414 20.72 30.14 34.45
N TYR A 415 20.48 28.84 34.56
CA TYR A 415 21.16 27.81 33.77
C TYR A 415 20.23 26.63 33.51
N GLU A 416 20.58 25.84 32.50
CA GLU A 416 19.90 24.62 32.15
C GLU A 416 20.89 23.52 31.83
N ARG A 417 20.62 22.32 32.35
CA ARG A 417 21.48 21.15 32.18
C ARG A 417 20.91 20.23 31.12
N LEU A 418 21.68 20.03 30.05
CA LEU A 418 21.30 19.14 28.95
C LEU A 418 22.24 17.95 28.85
N GLU A 419 21.67 16.77 29.01
CA GLU A 419 22.36 15.52 28.73
C GLU A 419 22.17 15.14 27.25
N ASN A 420 23.23 14.65 26.61
CA ASN A 420 23.22 14.21 25.22
C ASN A 420 22.66 15.25 24.23
N ALA A 421 22.99 16.54 24.41
CA ALA A 421 22.61 17.60 23.49
C ALA A 421 23.20 17.33 22.10
N VAL A 422 22.39 17.52 21.05
CA VAL A 422 22.79 17.27 19.66
C VAL A 422 23.34 18.56 19.07
N LEU A 423 24.55 18.49 18.49
CA LEU A 423 25.08 19.57 17.67
C LEU A 423 24.32 19.63 16.34
N LEU A 424 23.70 20.77 16.05
CA LEU A 424 23.03 21.01 14.78
C LEU A 424 24.04 21.16 13.65
N SER A 425 23.72 20.55 12.53
CA SER A 425 24.51 20.72 11.31
C SER A 425 24.29 22.11 10.70
N PRO A 426 25.26 22.69 9.98
CA PRO A 426 25.10 23.99 9.32
C PRO A 426 23.94 24.07 8.30
N ASN A 427 23.37 22.93 7.90
CA ASN A 427 22.21 22.87 7.00
C ASN A 427 20.86 22.91 7.76
N GLU A 428 20.87 22.79 9.08
CA GLU A 428 19.66 22.76 9.92
C GLU A 428 19.27 24.14 10.45
N TYR A 429 20.17 25.11 10.30
CA TYR A 429 19.96 26.50 10.68
C TYR A 429 20.62 27.44 9.68
N THR A 430 20.13 28.67 9.63
CA THR A 430 20.79 29.78 8.94
C THR A 430 21.11 30.85 9.98
N PHE A 431 22.20 31.58 9.81
CA PHE A 431 22.54 32.67 10.72
C PHE A 431 23.09 33.88 9.96
N ASN A 432 22.80 35.06 10.46
CA ASN A 432 23.33 36.30 9.92
C ASN A 432 24.61 36.70 10.67
N LYS A 433 25.75 36.70 9.96
CA LYS A 433 27.07 36.97 10.53
C LYS A 433 27.23 38.39 11.07
N GLU A 434 26.48 39.35 10.54
CA GLU A 434 26.60 40.77 10.89
C GLU A 434 25.59 41.20 11.95
N LEU A 435 24.34 40.70 11.84
CA LEU A 435 23.24 41.04 12.76
C LEU A 435 23.14 40.10 13.96
N GLY A 436 23.81 38.94 13.94
CA GLY A 436 23.88 38.01 15.08
C GLY A 436 22.53 37.46 15.53
N TYR A 437 21.78 36.90 14.58
CA TYR A 437 20.63 36.06 14.85
C TYR A 437 20.74 34.73 14.10
N ILE A 438 20.13 33.70 14.67
CA ILE A 438 19.97 32.36 14.11
C ILE A 438 18.51 32.11 13.79
N SER A 439 18.26 31.41 12.68
CA SER A 439 16.94 30.97 12.24
C SER A 439 17.00 29.47 11.98
N LEU A 440 16.20 28.72 12.71
CA LEU A 440 16.17 27.26 12.59
C LEU A 440 15.23 26.84 11.44
N ASN A 441 15.51 25.69 10.82
CA ASN A 441 14.62 25.11 9.81
C ASN A 441 13.42 24.36 10.42
N ARG A 442 13.30 24.38 11.75
CA ARG A 442 12.21 23.79 12.52
C ARG A 442 11.86 24.70 13.69
N THR A 443 10.60 24.66 14.09
CA THR A 443 10.14 25.27 15.34
C THR A 443 10.57 24.43 16.53
N LEU A 444 11.12 25.04 17.57
CA LEU A 444 11.42 24.36 18.83
C LEU A 444 10.17 24.25 19.70
N ASN A 445 10.05 23.16 20.46
CA ASN A 445 8.99 23.07 21.46
C ASN A 445 9.31 24.02 22.62
N PRO A 446 8.31 24.50 23.38
CA PRO A 446 8.54 25.40 24.52
C PRO A 446 9.43 24.84 25.64
N GLN A 447 9.63 23.52 25.68
CA GLN A 447 10.49 22.82 26.65
C GLN A 447 11.85 22.42 26.05
N ASP A 448 12.05 22.62 24.74
CA ASP A 448 13.34 22.36 24.12
C ASP A 448 14.30 23.48 24.49
N VAL A 449 15.54 23.10 24.75
CA VAL A 449 16.60 23.99 25.17
C VAL A 449 17.55 24.16 23.99
N LEU A 450 17.91 25.40 23.71
CA LEU A 450 18.84 25.82 22.66
C LEU A 450 20.01 26.53 23.32
N ALA A 451 21.22 26.07 23.03
CA ALA A 451 22.46 26.71 23.46
C ALA A 451 23.35 26.96 22.23
N VAL A 452 24.14 28.04 22.29
CA VAL A 452 25.05 28.48 21.22
C VAL A 452 26.43 28.72 21.81
#